data_AF-A0A970ELI1-F1
#
_entry.id   AF-A0A970ELI1-F1
#
_cell.length_a   1.000
_cell.length_b   1.000
_cell.length_c   1.000
_cell.angle_alpha   90.00
_cell.angle_beta   90.00
_cell.angle_gamma   90.00
#
_symmetry.space_group_name_H-M   'P 1'
#
loop_
_entity.id
_entity.type
_entity.pdbx_description
1 polymer ?
#
loop_
_entity_poly.entity_id
_entity_poly.type
_entity_poly.pdbx_seq_one_letter_code
_entity_poly.pdbx_strand_id
1 'polypeptide(L)' 'MTIQWYPGHMAKTRRMLVQELKVVDAALELVDARVPFSGRNPDLAELV' A
#
# COMPACT_ATOMS: atom_id res chain seq x y z
N MET A 1 3.19 -8.54 -17.18
CA MET A 1 4.18 -8.20 -16.14
C MET A 1 3.71 -8.80 -14.83
N THR A 2 4.55 -9.60 -14.16
CA THR A 2 4.21 -10.25 -12.89
C THR A 2 5.05 -9.63 -11.79
N ILE A 3 4.40 -9.06 -10.77
CA ILE A 3 5.10 -8.55 -9.58
C ILE A 3 5.38 -9.75 -8.67
N GLN A 4 6.65 -9.93 -8.30
CA GLN A 4 7.07 -10.98 -7.38
C GLN A 4 7.24 -10.40 -5.98
N TRP A 5 6.40 -10.84 -5.05
CA TRP A 5 6.42 -10.43 -3.65
C TRP A 5 7.21 -11.44 -2.83
N TYR A 6 8.35 -10.98 -2.30
CA TYR A 6 9.14 -11.69 -1.31
C TYR A 6 9.47 -10.75 -0.14
N PRO A 7 9.84 -11.27 1.04
CA PRO A 7 9.92 -10.46 2.27
C PRO A 7 10.71 -9.15 2.13
N GLY A 8 11.85 -9.17 1.41
CA GLY A 8 12.65 -7.97 1.15
C GLY A 8 11.92 -6.89 0.33
N HIS A 9 11.16 -7.28 -0.70
CA HIS A 9 10.38 -6.36 -1.51
C HIS A 9 9.21 -5.73 -0.75
N MET A 10 8.49 -6.53 0.03
CA MET A 10 7.38 -6.04 0.85
C MET A 10 7.90 -5.01 1.88
N ALA A 11 8.98 -5.34 2.59
CA ALA A 11 9.61 -4.44 3.55
C ALA A 11 10.10 -3.14 2.90
N LYS A 12 10.72 -3.21 1.72
CA LYS A 12 11.16 -2.03 0.97
C LYS A 12 9.96 -1.15 0.59
N THR A 13 8.90 -1.75 0.05
CA THR A 13 7.70 -1.04 -0.38
C THR A 13 7.02 -0.34 0.78
N ARG A 14 6.88 -1.02 1.94
CA ARG A 14 6.32 -0.43 3.16
C ARG A 14 7.14 0.78 3.63
N ARG A 15 8.46 0.68 3.64
CA ARG A 15 9.35 1.81 4.02
C ARG A 15 9.18 3.00 3.07
N MET A 16 9.15 2.75 1.77
CA MET A 16 8.96 3.80 0.77
C MET A 16 7.60 4.49 0.95
N LEU A 17 6.53 3.72 1.07
CA LEU A 17 5.17 4.23 1.30
C LEU A 17 5.12 5.17 2.52
N VAL A 18 5.71 4.77 3.65
CA VAL A 18 5.75 5.59 4.88
C VAL A 18 6.53 6.90 4.68
N GLN A 19 7.54 6.95 3.80
CA GLN A 19 8.24 8.21 3.51
C GLN A 19 7.40 9.11 2.59
N GLU A 20 6.76 8.55 1.57
CA GLU A 20 5.91 9.31 0.65
C GLU A 20 4.69 9.91 1.37
N LEU A 21 4.08 9.17 2.30
CA LEU A 21 2.95 9.67 3.10
C LEU A 21 3.30 10.89 3.96
N LYS A 22 4.58 11.12 4.28
CA LYS A 22 5.01 12.28 5.08
C LYS A 22 5.13 13.58 4.29
N VAL A 23 5.19 13.50 2.96
CA VAL A 23 5.44 14.65 2.08
C VAL A 23 4.18 15.09 1.31
N VAL A 24 3.03 14.49 1.61
CA VAL A 24 1.74 14.79 0.98
C VAL A 24 0.71 15.21 2.02
N ASP A 25 -0.19 16.11 1.64
CA ASP A 25 -1.26 16.58 2.54
C ASP A 25 -2.44 15.60 2.64
N ALA A 26 -2.62 14.76 1.61
CA ALA A 26 -3.68 13.75 1.54
C ALA A 26 -3.24 12.55 0.68
N ALA A 27 -3.81 11.37 0.98
CA ALA A 27 -3.60 10.15 0.23
C ALA A 27 -4.95 9.55 -0.19
N LEU A 28 -5.00 8.96 -1.38
CA LEU A 28 -6.16 8.23 -1.90
C LEU A 28 -5.79 6.77 -2.12
N GLU A 29 -6.50 5.87 -1.45
CA GLU A 29 -6.41 4.43 -1.72
C GLU A 29 -7.31 4.08 -2.90
N LEU A 30 -6.71 3.56 -3.98
CA LEU A 30 -7.45 3.04 -5.12
C LEU A 30 -7.78 1.56 -4.90
N VAL A 31 -9.07 1.25 -4.90
CA VAL A 31 -9.57 -0.12 -4.65
C VAL A 31 -10.43 -0.61 -5.82
N ASP A 32 -10.51 -1.94 -5.97
CA ASP A 32 -11.46 -2.57 -6.89
C ASP A 32 -12.87 -2.54 -6.28
N ALA A 33 -13.81 -1.90 -6.98
CA ALA A 33 -15.19 -1.73 -6.53
C ALA A 33 -15.95 -3.06 -6.30
N ARG A 34 -15.52 -4.16 -6.93
CA ARG A 34 -16.15 -5.48 -6.77
C ARG A 34 -15.77 -6.14 -5.44
N VAL A 35 -14.61 -5.79 -4.90
CA VAL A 35 -14.03 -6.36 -3.67
C VAL A 35 -13.45 -5.24 -2.79
N PRO A 36 -14.26 -4.26 -2.37
CA PRO A 36 -13.77 -3.00 -1.81
C PRO A 36 -13.04 -3.18 -0.47
N PHE A 37 -13.34 -4.24 0.27
CA PHE A 37 -12.70 -4.52 1.57
C PHE A 37 -11.54 -5.52 1.44
N SER A 38 -11.73 -6.61 0.70
CA SER A 38 -10.72 -7.67 0.57
C SER A 38 -9.61 -7.33 -0.42
N GLY A 39 -9.82 -6.38 -1.34
CA GLY A 39 -8.82 -5.91 -2.28
C GLY A 39 -7.85 -4.87 -1.70
N ARG A 40 -8.03 -4.46 -0.44
CA ARG A 40 -7.20 -3.45 0.23
C ARG A 40 -5.86 -4.02 0.67
N ASN A 41 -4.87 -3.14 0.79
CA ASN A 41 -3.59 -3.53 1.37
C ASN A 41 -3.71 -3.58 2.91
N PRO A 42 -3.48 -4.73 3.57
CA PRO A 42 -3.59 -4.84 5.02
C PRO A 42 -2.61 -3.93 5.76
N ASP A 43 -1.41 -3.71 5.22
CA ASP A 43 -0.40 -2.83 5.84
C ASP A 43 -0.80 -1.36 5.74
N LEU A 44 -1.59 -0.97 4.72
CA LEU A 44 -2.01 0.42 4.52
C LEU A 44 -3.08 0.81 5.56
N ALA A 45 -3.93 -0.13 5.98
CA ALA A 45 -4.93 0.10 7.02
C ALA A 45 -4.32 0.43 8.40
N GLU A 46 -3.06 0.09 8.64
CA GLU A 46 -2.34 0.49 9.86
C GLU A 46 -1.69 1.88 9.75
N LEU A 47 -1.55 2.41 8.52
CA LEU A 47 -0.78 3.62 8.23
C LEU A 47 -1.65 4.87 7.98
N VAL A 48 -2.93 4.69 7.65
CA VAL A 48 -3.92 5.73 7.33
C VAL A 48 -5.11 5.60 8.25
#